data_AF-A0A7J5EXW4-F1
#
_entry.id   AF-A0A7J5EXW4-F1
#
_cell.length_a   1.000
_cell.length_b   1.000
_cell.length_c   1.000
_cell.angle_alpha   90.00
_cell.angle_beta   90.00
_cell.angle_gamma   90.00
#
_symmetry.space_group_name_H-M   'P 1'
#
loop_
_entity.id
_entity.type
_entity.pdbx_description
1 polymer ?
#
loop_
_entity_poly.entity_id
_entity_poly.type
_entity_poly.pdbx_seq_one_letter_code
_entity_poly.pdbx_strand_id
1 'polypeptide(L)'
;AHVGIELARPCVHRAACALARREPDHAIHVSMAKAYASDAATRAARAALQCHGAIGYSFEYDLHLWMKRAWVQAAAYGDAAWHRARIGASLV
;
A
#
# COMPACT_ATOMS: atom_id res chain seq x y z
N ALA A 1 11.03 -6.96 1.80
CA ALA A 1 9.86 -6.53 1.00
C ALA A 1 8.73 -7.55 1.10
N HIS A 2 8.99 -8.83 0.82
CA HIS A 2 8.02 -9.92 0.86
C HIS A 2 7.15 -9.96 2.14
N VAL A 3 7.77 -9.94 3.33
CA VAL A 3 7.03 -9.91 4.61
C VAL A 3 6.02 -8.76 4.68
N GLY A 4 6.38 -7.56 4.20
CA GLY A 4 5.46 -6.42 4.21
C GLY A 4 4.26 -6.62 3.28
N ILE A 5 4.44 -7.28 2.14
CA ILE A 5 3.35 -7.63 1.21
C ILE A 5 2.43 -8.66 1.86
N GLU A 6 2.99 -9.69 2.49
CA GLU A 6 2.20 -10.73 3.15
C GLU A 6 1.47 -10.20 4.39
N LEU A 7 1.98 -9.17 5.08
CA LEU A 7 1.25 -8.48 6.14
C LEU A 7 0.17 -7.51 5.61
N ALA A 8 0.38 -6.89 4.45
CA ALA A 8 -0.61 -6.01 3.85
C ALA A 8 -1.84 -6.77 3.31
N ARG A 9 -1.63 -7.98 2.77
CA ARG A 9 -2.68 -8.83 2.19
C ARG A 9 -3.86 -9.09 3.15
N PRO A 10 -3.69 -9.60 4.38
CA PRO A 10 -4.80 -9.82 5.29
C PRO A 10 -5.50 -8.52 5.71
N CYS A 11 -4.78 -7.39 5.82
CA CYS A 11 -5.40 -6.09 6.09
C CYS A 11 -6.38 -5.69 4.97
N VAL A 12 -6.00 -5.89 3.71
CA VAL A 12 -6.88 -5.64 2.55
C VAL A 12 -8.11 -6.55 2.60
N HIS A 13 -7.94 -7.84 2.90
CA HIS A 13 -9.08 -8.77 3.04
C HIS A 13 -10.01 -8.38 4.19
N ARG A 14 -9.47 -7.97 5.34
CA ARG A 14 -10.26 -7.48 6.49
C ARG A 14 -11.08 -6.25 6.11
N ALA A 15 -10.48 -5.29 5.41
CA ALA A 15 -11.16 -4.09 4.92
C ALA A 15 -12.29 -4.42 3.94
N ALA A 16 -12.05 -5.33 2.99
CA ALA A 16 -13.06 -5.78 2.04
C ALA A 16 -14.24 -6.47 2.74
N CYS A 17 -13.97 -7.33 3.73
CA CYS A 17 -15.01 -7.99 4.52
C CYS A 17 -15.82 -6.98 5.35
N ALA A 18 -15.16 -6.01 6.00
CA ALA A 18 -15.82 -4.97 6.79
C ALA A 18 -16.77 -4.13 5.93
N LEU A 19 -16.30 -3.74 4.73
CA LEU A 19 -17.10 -3.00 3.75
C LEU A 19 -18.31 -3.80 3.29
N ALA A 20 -18.11 -5.07 2.92
CA ALA A 20 -19.19 -5.93 2.44
C ALA A 20 -20.29 -6.14 3.50
N ARG A 21 -19.91 -6.23 4.77
CA ARG A 21 -20.82 -6.41 5.91
C ARG A 21 -21.37 -5.11 6.49
N ARG A 22 -20.94 -3.96 5.97
CA ARG A 22 -21.29 -2.62 6.49
C ARG A 22 -21.01 -2.50 8.00
N GLU A 23 -19.88 -3.06 8.43
CA GLU A 23 -19.46 -2.99 9.84
C GLU A 23 -19.17 -1.53 10.22
N PRO A 24 -19.53 -1.07 11.43
CA PRO A 24 -19.41 0.33 11.81
C PRO A 24 -17.97 0.88 11.75
N ASP A 25 -16.97 0.02 11.87
CA ASP A 25 -15.54 0.34 11.83
C ASP A 25 -14.90 0.14 10.45
N HIS A 26 -15.68 -0.10 9.38
CA HIS A 26 -15.17 -0.41 8.05
C HIS A 26 -14.16 0.63 7.52
N ALA A 27 -14.38 1.91 7.84
CA ALA A 27 -13.51 3.00 7.42
C ALA A 27 -12.10 2.95 8.05
N ILE A 28 -11.99 2.39 9.25
CA ILE A 28 -10.70 2.20 9.95
C ILE A 28 -9.94 1.05 9.30
N HIS A 29 -10.60 -0.07 9.02
CA HIS A 29 -9.99 -1.19 8.31
C HIS A 29 -9.48 -0.80 6.92
N VAL A 30 -10.24 0.00 6.18
CA VAL A 30 -9.81 0.56 4.88
C VAL A 30 -8.58 1.44 5.03
N SER A 31 -8.54 2.30 6.06
CA SER A 31 -7.38 3.17 6.30
C SER A 31 -6.14 2.38 6.70
N MET A 32 -6.29 1.34 7.53
CA MET A 32 -5.21 0.42 7.88
C MET A 32 -4.68 -0.28 6.63
N ALA A 33 -5.56 -0.89 5.84
CA ALA A 33 -5.20 -1.57 4.60
C ALA A 33 -4.45 -0.65 3.63
N LYS A 34 -4.92 0.59 3.42
CA LYS A 34 -4.28 1.55 2.54
C LYS A 34 -2.89 1.96 3.01
N ALA A 35 -2.70 2.20 4.31
CA ALA A 35 -1.38 2.53 4.87
C ALA A 35 -0.39 1.36 4.70
N TYR A 36 -0.77 0.15 5.11
CA TYR A 36 0.10 -1.03 5.00
C TYR A 36 0.44 -1.39 3.54
N ALA A 37 -0.55 -1.37 2.65
CA ALA A 37 -0.33 -1.66 1.24
C ALA A 37 0.58 -0.63 0.56
N SER A 38 0.41 0.65 0.86
CA SER A 38 1.22 1.74 0.28
C SER A 38 2.69 1.60 0.68
N ASP A 39 2.97 1.34 1.96
CA ASP A 39 4.32 1.15 2.46
C ASP A 39 4.98 -0.10 1.88
N ALA A 40 4.23 -1.21 1.85
CA ALA A 40 4.72 -2.48 1.31
C ALA A 40 5.06 -2.37 -0.18
N ALA A 41 4.15 -1.78 -0.98
CA ALA A 41 4.34 -1.59 -2.42
C ALA A 41 5.52 -0.65 -2.71
N THR A 42 5.63 0.46 -1.98
CA THR A 42 6.75 1.41 -2.14
C THR A 42 8.09 0.77 -1.81
N ARG A 43 8.16 0.02 -0.71
CA ARG A 43 9.39 -0.70 -0.30
C ARG A 43 9.75 -1.79 -1.31
N ALA A 44 8.77 -2.53 -1.83
CA ALA A 44 8.98 -3.57 -2.83
C ALA A 44 9.47 -2.98 -4.15
N ALA A 45 8.86 -1.90 -4.64
CA ALA A 45 9.28 -1.22 -5.85
C ALA A 45 10.72 -0.69 -5.77
N ARG A 46 11.08 -0.04 -4.66
CA ARG A 46 12.46 0.44 -4.42
C ARG A 46 13.47 -0.71 -4.37
N ALA A 47 13.15 -1.77 -3.63
CA ALA A 47 14.02 -2.95 -3.54
C ALA A 47 14.20 -3.62 -4.91
N ALA A 48 13.13 -3.76 -5.68
CA ALA A 48 13.20 -4.31 -7.03
C ALA A 48 14.07 -3.45 -7.94
N LEU A 49 13.88 -2.11 -7.94
CA LEU A 49 14.73 -1.21 -8.73
C LEU A 49 16.21 -1.39 -8.36
N GLN A 50 16.51 -1.42 -7.06
CA GLN A 50 17.88 -1.58 -6.58
C GLN A 50 18.52 -2.91 -7.02
N CYS A 51 17.77 -4.01 -7.01
CA CYS A 51 18.28 -5.31 -7.44
C CYS A 51 18.57 -5.39 -8.94
N HIS A 52 17.82 -4.64 -9.77
CA HIS A 52 18.00 -4.65 -11.22
C HIS A 52 19.00 -3.57 -11.70
N GLY A 53 19.20 -2.50 -10.94
CA GLY A 53 20.06 -1.39 -11.35
C GLY A 53 19.44 -0.61 -12.52
N ALA A 54 20.29 -0.10 -13.42
CA ALA A 54 19.88 0.82 -14.49
C ALA A 54 18.83 0.23 -15.45
N ILE A 55 18.89 -1.08 -15.73
CA ILE A 55 17.89 -1.75 -16.59
C ILE A 55 16.48 -1.67 -16.00
N GLY A 56 16.37 -1.55 -14.68
CA GLY A 56 15.09 -1.38 -13.99
C GLY A 56 14.40 -0.04 -14.27
N TYR A 57 15.12 0.92 -14.86
CA TYR A 57 14.61 2.24 -15.24
C TYR A 57 14.49 2.43 -16.76
N SER A 58 14.91 1.43 -17.55
CA SER A 58 14.95 1.52 -19.00
C SER A 58 13.68 0.90 -19.64
N PHE A 59 13.55 0.99 -20.97
CA PHE A 59 12.38 0.49 -21.71
C PHE A 59 12.48 -1.00 -22.05
N GLU A 60 13.65 -1.59 -21.88
CA GLU A 60 13.91 -3.01 -22.08
C GLU A 60 13.34 -3.87 -20.94
N TYR A 61 13.01 -3.27 -19.79
CA TYR A 61 12.37 -3.96 -18.68
C TYR A 61 11.30 -3.10 -18.00
N ASP A 62 10.08 -3.66 -17.90
CA ASP A 62 8.89 -2.94 -17.45
C ASP A 62 8.81 -2.66 -15.95
N LEU A 63 9.89 -2.88 -15.19
CA LEU A 63 9.94 -2.62 -13.76
C LEU A 63 9.59 -1.16 -13.41
N HIS A 64 10.05 -0.23 -14.25
CA HIS A 64 9.78 1.20 -14.09
C HIS A 64 8.27 1.52 -14.13
N LEU A 65 7.45 0.74 -14.85
CA LEU A 65 5.98 0.88 -14.86
C LEU A 65 5.37 0.51 -13.51
N TRP A 66 5.80 -0.60 -12.91
CA TRP A 66 5.32 -1.06 -11.60
C TRP A 66 5.71 -0.11 -10.49
N MET A 67 6.93 0.42 -10.54
CA MET A 67 7.40 1.42 -9.58
C MET A 67 6.57 2.71 -9.64
N LYS A 68 6.35 3.25 -10.84
CA LYS A 68 5.51 4.45 -11.03
C LYS A 68 4.09 4.21 -10.53
N ARG A 69 3.50 3.03 -10.81
CA ARG A 69 2.18 2.65 -10.28
C ARG A 69 2.16 2.62 -8.76
N ALA A 70 3.15 2.01 -8.11
CA ALA A 70 3.23 1.95 -6.66
C ALA A 70 3.27 3.35 -6.04
N TRP A 71 4.03 4.28 -6.62
CA TRP A 71 4.12 5.67 -6.13
C TRP A 71 2.82 6.44 -6.30
N VAL A 72 2.19 6.34 -7.48
CA VAL A 72 0.90 7.00 -7.73
C VAL A 72 -0.18 6.46 -6.79
N GLN A 73 -0.25 5.14 -6.59
CA GLN A 73 -1.21 4.52 -5.68
C GLN A 73 -0.93 4.85 -4.21
N ALA A 74 0.34 4.99 -3.82
CA ALA A 74 0.70 5.39 -2.47
C ALA A 74 0.22 6.80 -2.13
N ALA A 75 0.29 7.74 -3.08
CA ALA A 75 -0.18 9.12 -2.91
C ALA A 75 -1.69 9.30 -3.14
N ALA A 76 -2.30 8.45 -3.98
CA ALA A 76 -3.73 8.54 -4.28
C ALA A 76 -4.60 8.18 -3.06
N TYR A 77 -5.77 8.83 -2.98
CA TYR A 77 -6.83 8.59 -1.98
C TYR A 77 -6.41 8.81 -0.51
N GLY A 78 -5.33 9.54 -0.28
CA GLY A 78 -4.70 9.71 1.03
C GLY A 78 -3.40 8.91 1.11
N ASP A 79 -2.35 9.56 1.56
CA ASP A 79 -1.07 8.91 1.81
C ASP A 79 -1.09 8.12 3.14
N ALA A 80 -0.03 7.34 3.39
CA ALA A 80 0.03 6.50 4.57
C ALA A 80 0.03 7.31 5.89
N ALA A 81 0.53 8.55 5.89
CA ALA A 81 0.50 9.42 7.06
C ALA A 81 -0.92 9.91 7.35
N TRP A 82 -1.64 10.34 6.33
CA TRP A 82 -3.04 10.74 6.41
C TRP A 82 -3.93 9.62 6.95
N HIS A 83 -3.77 8.40 6.44
CA HIS A 83 -4.53 7.24 6.93
C HIS A 83 -4.20 6.88 8.37
N ARG A 84 -2.93 6.98 8.79
CA ARG A 84 -2.54 6.78 10.19
C ARG A 84 -3.15 7.82 11.11
N ALA A 85 -3.17 9.10 10.69
CA ALA A 85 -3.82 10.16 11.46
C ALA A 85 -5.32 9.90 11.64
N ARG A 86 -6.00 9.43 10.58
CA ARG A 86 -7.42 9.05 10.64
C ARG A 86 -7.70 7.88 11.58
N ILE A 87 -6.81 6.89 11.63
CA ILE A 87 -6.88 5.79 12.61
C ILE A 87 -6.69 6.35 14.03
N GLY A 88 -5.67 7.18 14.25
CA GLY A 88 -5.40 7.79 15.55
C GLY A 88 -6.59 8.60 16.09
N ALA A 89 -7.25 9.38 15.22
CA ALA A 89 -8.44 10.16 15.57
C ALA A 89 -9.66 9.31 15.94
N SER A 90 -9.68 8.01 15.60
CA SER A 90 -10.77 7.09 15.95
C SER A 90 -10.58 6.36 17.28
N LEU A 91 -9.39 6.50 17.89
CA LEU A 91 -9.05 5.90 19.18
C LEU A 91 -9.40 6.79 20.37
N VAL A 92 -9.89 8.01 20.11
CA VAL A 92 -10.29 9.03 21.08
C VAL A 92 -11.80 9.21 20.99
#